data_AF-A0A838U425-F1
#
_entry.id   AF-A0A838U425-F1
#
_cell.length_a   1.000
_cell.length_b   1.000
_cell.length_c   1.000
_cell.angle_alpha   90.00
_cell.angle_beta   90.00
_cell.angle_gamma   90.00
#
_symmetry.space_group_name_H-M   'P 1'
#
loop_
_entity.id
_entity.type
_entity.pdbx_description
1 polymer ?
#
loop_
_entity_poly.entity_id
_entity_poly.type
_entity_poly.pdbx_seq_one_letter_code
_entity_poly.pdbx_strand_id
1 'polypeptide(L)'
;ILESRPLELIKELRELSKEPSREFLKFVEQTFSNNKTDSKHNPSFQSMLLKIPFTFNSKCIKQERKDNAEVNIIQKYDFSNIVSIDIDLLREFRLYLADKDIKRKKLEKKQAQFSSLYSKFSNNNANKICWIEKLLKTPITDSRKFCLWRILIPYLRNVRKLNDMEINTILIKWLDECNNHKKLDFNPHQKIKENLRDTKEYFPISLEKLKNENKELYDLIKDLFFT
;
A
#
# COMPACT_ATOMS: atom_id res chain seq x y z
N ILE A 1 13.86 39.21 -2.39
CA ILE A 1 13.95 38.36 -3.60
C ILE A 1 14.20 36.94 -3.11
N LEU A 2 13.15 36.16 -2.84
CA LEU A 2 13.26 34.70 -2.92
C LEU A 2 13.39 34.42 -4.41
N GLU A 3 14.62 34.45 -4.90
CA GLU A 3 14.95 34.09 -6.27
C GLU A 3 14.33 32.73 -6.57
N SER A 4 13.76 32.61 -7.76
CA SER A 4 13.14 31.42 -8.35
C SER A 4 14.14 30.26 -8.46
N ARG A 5 14.56 29.72 -7.33
CA ARG A 5 15.47 28.58 -7.25
C ARG A 5 14.62 27.31 -7.28
N PRO A 6 14.97 26.31 -8.11
CA PRO A 6 14.30 25.01 -8.08
C PRO A 6 14.21 24.44 -6.66
N LEU A 7 13.11 23.77 -6.33
CA LEU A 7 12.88 23.23 -4.98
C LEU A 7 13.95 22.21 -4.58
N GLU A 8 14.60 21.58 -5.56
CA GLU A 8 15.73 20.67 -5.42
C GLU A 8 16.97 21.34 -4.80
N LEU A 9 17.10 22.66 -4.96
CA LEU A 9 18.22 23.43 -4.41
C LEU A 9 17.98 23.89 -2.98
N ILE A 10 16.76 23.72 -2.45
CA ILE A 10 16.42 24.04 -1.06
C ILE A 10 16.82 22.86 -0.18
N LYS A 11 17.86 23.06 0.64
CA LYS A 11 18.49 22.00 1.43
C LYS A 11 17.48 21.27 2.32
N GLU A 12 16.61 22.02 2.99
CA GLU A 12 15.60 21.49 3.92
C GLU A 12 14.58 20.59 3.24
N LEU A 13 14.22 20.89 1.98
CA LEU A 13 13.29 20.07 1.21
C LEU A 13 13.97 18.79 0.71
N ARG A 14 15.24 18.89 0.27
CA ARG A 14 16.04 17.76 -0.20
C ARG A 14 16.36 16.74 0.89
N GLU A 15 16.52 17.20 2.13
CA GLU A 15 16.69 16.33 3.29
C GLU A 15 15.45 15.48 3.57
N LEU A 16 14.25 16.00 3.25
CA LEU A 16 12.98 15.32 3.50
C LEU A 16 12.49 14.51 2.28
N SER A 17 12.80 14.93 1.07
CA SER A 17 12.37 14.30 -0.18
C SER A 17 13.46 14.27 -1.24
N LYS A 18 13.55 13.15 -1.98
CA LYS A 18 14.43 13.02 -3.14
C LYS A 18 13.91 13.78 -4.36
N GLU A 19 12.60 13.95 -4.47
CA GLU A 19 11.93 14.61 -5.61
C GLU A 19 10.97 15.69 -5.10
N PRO A 20 11.47 16.80 -4.49
CA PRO A 20 10.64 17.80 -3.84
C PRO A 20 9.64 18.44 -4.82
N SER A 21 10.02 18.74 -6.06
CA SER A 21 9.09 19.32 -7.03
C SER A 21 7.93 18.40 -7.41
N ARG A 22 8.18 17.08 -7.49
CA ARG A 22 7.12 16.10 -7.76
C ARG A 22 6.18 15.94 -6.57
N GLU A 23 6.71 15.97 -5.36
CA GLU A 23 5.89 15.95 -4.14
C GLU A 23 5.10 17.25 -3.97
N PHE A 24 5.67 18.38 -4.39
CA PHE A 24 4.99 19.67 -4.38
C PHE A 24 3.73 19.64 -5.25
N LEU A 25 3.80 19.07 -6.46
CA LEU A 25 2.63 18.92 -7.33
C LEU A 25 1.47 18.19 -6.65
N LYS A 26 1.76 17.12 -5.89
CA LYS A 26 0.72 16.36 -5.16
C LYS A 26 0.17 17.15 -3.99
N PHE A 27 1.05 17.85 -3.27
CA PHE A 27 0.68 18.71 -2.16
C PHE A 27 -0.25 19.84 -2.60
N VAL A 28 0.10 20.58 -3.66
CA VAL A 28 -0.74 21.68 -4.14
C VAL A 28 -2.07 21.19 -4.70
N GLU A 29 -2.08 20.01 -5.33
CA GLU A 29 -3.32 19.40 -5.81
C GLU A 29 -4.29 19.14 -4.66
N GLN A 30 -3.81 18.54 -3.57
CA GLN A 30 -4.62 18.29 -2.37
C GLN A 30 -5.04 19.59 -1.68
N THR A 31 -4.11 20.54 -1.56
CA THR A 31 -4.33 21.81 -0.85
C THR A 31 -5.39 22.65 -1.56
N PHE A 32 -5.21 22.92 -2.86
CA PHE A 32 -6.13 23.78 -3.61
C PHE A 32 -7.48 23.11 -3.94
N SER A 33 -7.55 21.78 -3.89
CA SER A 33 -8.82 21.06 -4.01
C SER A 33 -9.56 20.87 -2.70
N ASN A 34 -9.04 21.36 -1.56
CA ASN A 34 -9.57 21.05 -0.23
C ASN A 34 -9.73 19.54 0.00
N ASN A 35 -8.72 18.75 -0.39
CA ASN A 35 -8.68 17.29 -0.32
C ASN A 35 -9.79 16.58 -1.12
N LYS A 36 -10.39 17.25 -2.12
CA LYS A 36 -11.42 16.67 -3.00
C LYS A 36 -10.84 16.11 -4.31
N THR A 37 -9.53 15.87 -4.36
CA THR A 37 -8.87 15.27 -5.53
C THR A 37 -9.26 13.82 -5.75
N ASP A 38 -9.15 13.38 -7.00
CA ASP A 38 -9.25 11.96 -7.32
C ASP A 38 -8.05 11.22 -6.70
N SER A 39 -8.34 10.29 -5.79
CA SER A 39 -7.35 9.41 -5.15
C SER A 39 -6.44 8.65 -6.12
N LYS A 40 -6.88 8.46 -7.37
CA LYS A 40 -6.10 7.76 -8.43
C LYS A 40 -5.27 8.71 -9.28
N HIS A 41 -5.46 10.02 -9.14
CA HIS A 41 -4.65 10.99 -9.85
C HIS A 41 -3.34 11.20 -9.07
N ASN A 42 -2.22 10.91 -9.73
CA ASN A 42 -0.89 10.98 -9.15
C ASN A 42 -0.02 11.87 -10.04
N PRO A 43 -0.15 13.21 -9.90
CA PRO A 43 0.46 14.14 -10.82
C PRO A 43 1.99 14.01 -10.85
N SER A 44 2.54 14.15 -12.05
CA SER A 44 3.97 14.28 -12.29
C SER A 44 4.18 15.14 -13.53
N PHE A 45 5.36 15.77 -13.64
CA PHE A 45 5.67 16.66 -14.77
C PHE A 45 5.49 16.00 -16.14
N GLN A 46 5.72 14.68 -16.24
CA GLN A 46 5.60 13.93 -17.49
C GLN A 46 4.20 13.36 -17.73
N SER A 47 3.32 13.37 -16.73
CA SER A 47 2.02 12.67 -16.79
C SER A 47 0.82 13.58 -16.56
N MET A 48 1.01 14.90 -16.47
CA MET A 48 -0.10 15.85 -16.37
C MET A 48 -0.69 16.12 -17.75
N LEU A 49 -1.87 15.55 -18.00
CA LEU A 49 -2.67 15.84 -19.17
C LEU A 49 -3.68 16.93 -18.83
N LEU A 50 -3.74 17.97 -19.66
CA LEU A 50 -4.71 19.05 -19.55
C LEU A 50 -5.84 18.82 -20.55
N LYS A 51 -7.05 19.24 -20.20
CA LYS A 51 -8.16 19.30 -21.15
C LYS A 51 -8.02 20.56 -21.99
N ILE A 52 -8.24 20.42 -23.30
CA ILE A 52 -8.24 21.55 -24.22
C ILE A 52 -9.62 22.22 -24.15
N PRO A 53 -9.72 23.53 -23.89
CA PRO A 53 -10.99 24.26 -23.92
C PRO A 53 -11.72 24.14 -25.26
N PHE A 54 -13.05 24.27 -25.23
CA PHE A 54 -13.94 24.19 -26.41
C PHE A 54 -13.87 22.84 -27.15
N THR A 55 -13.40 21.79 -26.45
CA THR A 55 -13.46 20.41 -26.94
C THR A 55 -14.49 19.61 -26.15
N PHE A 56 -15.00 18.53 -26.74
CA PHE A 56 -15.96 17.66 -26.08
C PHE A 56 -15.27 16.48 -25.38
N ASN A 57 -15.66 16.24 -24.12
CA ASN A 57 -15.24 15.07 -23.37
C ASN A 57 -16.00 13.83 -23.83
N SER A 58 -15.31 12.95 -24.55
CA SER A 58 -15.86 11.69 -25.07
C SER A 58 -16.41 10.75 -23.99
N LYS A 59 -15.92 10.81 -22.74
CA LYS A 59 -16.46 10.01 -21.63
C LYS A 59 -17.83 10.51 -21.18
N CYS A 60 -18.05 11.82 -21.17
CA CYS A 60 -19.33 12.44 -20.81
C CYS A 60 -20.40 12.15 -21.86
N ILE A 61 -20.04 12.20 -23.15
CA ILE A 61 -20.94 11.89 -24.27
C ILE A 61 -21.46 10.45 -24.17
N LYS A 62 -20.57 9.49 -23.90
CA LYS A 62 -20.92 8.05 -23.80
C LYS A 62 -21.81 7.71 -22.61
N GLN A 63 -21.86 8.57 -21.60
CA GLN A 63 -22.67 8.37 -20.38
C GLN A 63 -23.99 9.16 -20.41
N GLU A 64 -24.42 9.63 -21.59
CA GLU A 64 -25.64 10.42 -21.81
C GLU A 64 -25.71 11.75 -21.05
N ARG A 65 -24.60 12.22 -20.48
CA ARG A 65 -24.46 13.55 -19.86
C ARG A 65 -24.05 14.58 -20.92
N LYS A 66 -24.87 14.71 -21.98
CA LYS A 66 -24.56 15.53 -23.15
C LYS A 66 -24.46 17.02 -22.82
N ASP A 67 -25.31 17.51 -21.93
CA ASP A 67 -25.44 18.95 -21.64
C ASP A 67 -24.19 19.56 -20.96
N ASN A 68 -23.30 18.73 -20.41
CA ASN A 68 -22.06 19.16 -19.74
C ASN A 68 -20.80 18.52 -20.35
N ALA A 69 -20.86 18.08 -21.60
CA ALA A 69 -19.74 17.40 -22.25
C ALA A 69 -18.65 18.36 -22.74
N GLU A 70 -18.99 19.63 -23.02
CA GLU A 70 -18.01 20.62 -23.50
C GLU A 70 -17.10 21.11 -22.36
N VAL A 71 -15.81 21.22 -22.66
CA VAL A 71 -14.81 21.76 -21.74
C VAL A 71 -14.84 23.28 -21.81
N ASN A 72 -15.45 23.89 -20.80
CA ASN A 72 -15.56 25.35 -20.70
C ASN A 72 -14.44 25.99 -19.87
N ILE A 73 -14.04 27.20 -20.24
CA ILE A 73 -13.16 28.05 -19.42
C ILE A 73 -14.03 28.71 -18.35
N ILE A 74 -13.84 28.30 -17.08
CA ILE A 74 -14.57 28.90 -15.95
C ILE A 74 -13.98 30.28 -15.60
N GLN A 75 -12.66 30.40 -15.68
CA GLN A 75 -11.94 31.63 -15.39
C GLN A 75 -10.73 31.74 -16.31
N LYS A 76 -10.60 32.87 -17.01
CA LYS A 76 -9.40 33.17 -17.79
C LYS A 76 -8.26 33.48 -16.84
N TYR A 77 -7.08 32.95 -17.14
CA TYR A 77 -5.89 33.25 -16.36
C TYR A 77 -5.49 34.72 -16.54
N ASP A 78 -5.27 35.41 -15.43
CA ASP A 78 -4.81 36.79 -15.43
C ASP A 78 -3.28 36.84 -15.45
N PHE A 79 -2.72 37.17 -16.60
CA PHE A 79 -1.27 37.27 -16.79
C PHE A 79 -0.64 38.48 -16.09
N SER A 80 -1.44 39.46 -15.66
CA SER A 80 -0.95 40.67 -15.00
C SER A 80 -0.74 40.51 -13.48
N ASN A 81 -1.32 39.46 -12.88
CA ASN A 81 -1.24 39.15 -11.45
C ASN A 81 -0.49 37.84 -11.18
N ILE A 82 0.72 37.68 -11.74
CA ILE A 82 1.59 36.56 -11.39
C ILE A 82 2.19 36.84 -10.01
N VAL A 83 1.51 36.35 -8.97
CA VAL A 83 2.00 36.43 -7.59
C VAL A 83 3.12 35.40 -7.42
N SER A 84 4.23 35.81 -6.81
CA SER A 84 5.30 34.88 -6.42
C SER A 84 4.74 33.80 -5.49
N ILE A 85 5.30 32.59 -5.54
CA ILE A 85 4.92 31.50 -4.64
C ILE A 85 4.96 32.01 -3.19
N ASP A 86 3.82 31.88 -2.52
CA ASP A 86 3.64 32.29 -1.14
C ASP A 86 4.60 31.53 -0.21
N ILE A 87 5.28 32.28 0.66
CA ILE A 87 6.19 31.72 1.67
C ILE A 87 5.43 30.79 2.61
N ASP A 88 4.17 31.12 2.92
CA ASP A 88 3.34 30.30 3.78
C ASP A 88 3.02 28.96 3.11
N LEU A 89 2.77 28.94 1.80
CA LEU A 89 2.59 27.70 1.04
C LEU A 89 3.85 26.82 1.05
N LEU A 90 5.04 27.41 0.93
CA LEU A 90 6.30 26.68 1.04
C LEU A 90 6.54 26.13 2.45
N ARG A 91 6.15 26.89 3.48
CA ARG A 91 6.22 26.45 4.87
C ARG A 91 5.28 25.28 5.14
N GLU A 92 4.04 25.35 4.66
CA GLU A 92 3.07 24.25 4.75
C GLU A 92 3.57 23.01 4.01
N PHE A 93 4.14 23.19 2.81
CA PHE A 93 4.73 22.09 2.06
C PHE A 93 5.86 21.41 2.83
N ARG A 94 6.73 22.18 3.50
CA ARG A 94 7.78 21.63 4.34
C ARG A 94 7.21 20.81 5.51
N LEU A 95 6.16 21.29 6.16
CA LEU A 95 5.47 20.56 7.23
C LEU A 95 4.85 19.26 6.71
N TYR A 96 4.24 19.30 5.54
CA TYR A 96 3.71 18.12 4.85
C TYR A 96 4.81 17.06 4.60
N LEU A 97 5.98 17.46 4.09
CA LEU A 97 7.10 16.54 3.89
C LEU A 97 7.61 15.96 5.21
N ALA A 98 7.70 16.77 6.27
CA ALA A 98 8.14 16.32 7.59
C ALA A 98 7.18 15.29 8.19
N ASP A 99 5.86 15.51 8.12
CA ASP A 99 4.87 14.54 8.58
C ASP A 99 4.95 13.21 7.79
N LYS A 100 5.14 13.29 6.46
CA LYS A 100 5.34 12.13 5.60
C LYS A 100 6.59 11.33 6.01
N ASP A 101 7.70 12.00 6.31
CA ASP A 101 8.93 11.37 6.79
C ASP A 101 8.76 10.71 8.17
N ILE A 102 8.09 11.38 9.11
CA ILE A 102 7.77 10.83 10.44
C ILE A 102 6.94 9.55 10.30
N LYS A 103 5.92 9.56 9.43
CA LYS A 103 5.07 8.38 9.18
C LYS A 103 5.88 7.22 8.59
N ARG A 104 6.75 7.50 7.61
CA ARG A 104 7.67 6.51 7.04
C ARG A 104 8.59 5.91 8.12
N LYS A 105 9.27 6.74 8.91
CA LYS A 105 10.17 6.29 9.98
C LYS A 105 9.44 5.48 11.06
N LYS A 106 8.19 5.84 11.39
CA LYS A 106 7.35 5.05 12.31
C LYS A 106 7.02 3.67 11.74
N LEU A 107 6.71 3.58 10.44
CA LEU A 107 6.48 2.30 9.74
C LEU A 107 7.75 1.45 9.73
N GLU A 108 8.89 2.02 9.35
CA GLU A 108 10.19 1.34 9.34
C GLU A 108 10.60 0.85 10.74
N LYS A 109 10.42 1.68 11.78
CA LYS A 109 10.68 1.27 13.17
C LYS A 109 9.77 0.13 13.60
N LYS A 110 8.48 0.16 13.26
CA LYS A 110 7.57 -0.97 13.53
C LYS A 110 8.07 -2.22 12.82
N GLN A 111 8.39 -2.14 11.53
CA GLN A 111 8.91 -3.27 10.75
C GLN A 111 10.22 -3.82 11.34
N ALA A 112 11.15 -2.96 11.75
CA ALA A 112 12.41 -3.34 12.38
C ALA A 112 12.21 -3.99 13.76
N GLN A 113 11.30 -3.44 14.59
CA GLN A 113 10.94 -4.05 15.88
C GLN A 113 10.36 -5.45 15.69
N PHE A 114 9.41 -5.61 14.76
CA PHE A 114 8.90 -6.93 14.40
C PHE A 114 10.00 -7.86 13.92
N SER A 115 10.86 -7.42 12.99
CA SER A 115 12.00 -8.22 12.53
C SER A 115 12.95 -8.62 13.67
N SER A 116 13.20 -7.73 14.63
CA SER A 116 14.07 -7.99 15.78
C SER A 116 13.45 -8.95 16.82
N LEU A 117 12.12 -8.90 16.99
CA LEU A 117 11.41 -9.87 17.82
C LEU A 117 11.57 -11.26 17.19
N TYR A 118 11.37 -11.38 15.89
CA TYR A 118 11.54 -12.65 15.18
C TYR A 118 13.00 -13.13 15.13
N SER A 119 14.00 -12.24 15.05
CA SER A 119 15.41 -12.64 15.08
C SER A 119 15.84 -13.17 16.46
N LYS A 120 15.30 -12.63 17.56
CA LYS A 120 15.54 -13.14 18.92
C LYS A 120 14.97 -14.55 19.14
N PHE A 121 13.85 -14.90 18.49
CA PHE A 121 13.31 -16.26 18.49
C PHE A 121 14.06 -17.22 17.55
N SER A 122 14.95 -16.73 16.68
CA SER A 122 15.67 -17.51 15.66
C SER A 122 17.00 -18.10 16.12
N ASN A 123 17.40 -17.92 17.39
CA ASN A 123 18.72 -18.35 17.85
C ASN A 123 18.91 -19.86 18.05
N ASN A 124 17.93 -20.69 17.69
CA ASN A 124 18.13 -22.12 17.46
C ASN A 124 17.24 -22.57 16.29
N ASN A 125 17.85 -22.74 15.11
CA ASN A 125 17.25 -23.21 13.85
C ASN A 125 16.26 -22.28 13.11
N ALA A 126 16.85 -21.34 12.34
CA ALA A 126 16.39 -20.77 11.06
C ALA A 126 14.96 -20.18 10.98
N ASN A 127 14.79 -18.87 11.17
CA ASN A 127 13.70 -18.01 10.66
C ASN A 127 12.29 -18.65 10.52
N LYS A 128 11.89 -19.44 11.51
CA LYS A 128 10.66 -20.23 11.46
C LYS A 128 9.75 -19.89 12.63
N ILE A 129 8.54 -19.44 12.32
CA ILE A 129 7.51 -19.24 13.33
C ILE A 129 6.83 -20.60 13.53
N CYS A 130 7.11 -21.26 14.66
CA CYS A 130 6.75 -22.66 14.91
C CYS A 130 5.27 -22.96 14.63
N TRP A 131 4.34 -22.15 15.12
CA TRP A 131 2.91 -22.38 14.91
C TRP A 131 2.47 -22.21 13.44
N ILE A 132 3.14 -21.33 12.67
CA ILE A 132 2.87 -21.16 11.23
C ILE A 132 3.47 -22.33 10.43
N GLU A 133 4.66 -22.81 10.80
CA GLU A 133 5.24 -24.01 10.18
C GLU A 133 4.40 -25.26 10.46
N LYS A 134 3.81 -25.37 11.66
CA LYS A 134 2.83 -26.42 11.95
C LYS A 134 1.57 -26.25 11.10
N LEU A 135 1.03 -25.03 11.00
CA LEU A 135 -0.11 -24.73 10.13
C LEU A 135 0.15 -25.09 8.65
N LEU A 136 1.35 -24.85 8.13
CA LEU A 136 1.76 -25.24 6.77
C LEU A 136 1.81 -26.75 6.54
N LYS A 137 1.87 -27.55 7.61
CA LYS A 137 1.87 -29.03 7.55
C LYS A 137 0.52 -29.64 7.88
N THR A 138 -0.39 -28.87 8.45
CA THR A 138 -1.70 -29.35 8.90
C THR A 138 -2.77 -28.82 7.95
N PRO A 139 -3.45 -29.70 7.20
CA PRO A 139 -4.56 -29.27 6.37
C PRO A 139 -5.74 -28.81 7.24
N ILE A 140 -6.40 -27.73 6.82
CA ILE A 140 -7.55 -27.16 7.52
C ILE A 140 -8.76 -27.06 6.58
N THR A 141 -9.96 -27.19 7.12
CA THR A 141 -11.21 -27.14 6.34
C THR A 141 -11.67 -25.72 6.06
N ASP A 142 -11.54 -24.85 7.06
CA ASP A 142 -12.11 -23.50 7.06
C ASP A 142 -11.04 -22.43 7.27
N SER A 143 -11.40 -21.16 7.04
CA SER A 143 -10.48 -20.02 7.10
C SER A 143 -9.26 -20.05 6.15
N ARG A 144 -9.25 -20.94 5.15
CA ARG A 144 -8.15 -21.06 4.16
C ARG A 144 -7.81 -19.74 3.44
N LYS A 145 -8.83 -18.99 3.00
CA LYS A 145 -8.66 -17.65 2.39
C LYS A 145 -8.00 -16.66 3.35
N PHE A 146 -8.41 -16.69 4.62
CA PHE A 146 -7.85 -15.85 5.68
C PHE A 146 -6.40 -16.23 5.97
N CYS A 147 -6.09 -17.53 6.09
CA CYS A 147 -4.74 -18.04 6.28
C CYS A 147 -3.81 -17.59 5.16
N LEU A 148 -4.22 -17.72 3.89
CA LEU A 148 -3.44 -17.25 2.76
C LEU A 148 -3.10 -15.77 2.89
N TRP A 149 -4.12 -14.94 3.16
CA TRP A 149 -3.98 -13.48 3.20
C TRP A 149 -3.19 -12.97 4.42
N ARG A 150 -3.55 -13.40 5.63
CA ARG A 150 -3.05 -12.80 6.88
C ARG A 150 -1.87 -13.53 7.51
N ILE A 151 -1.63 -14.78 7.13
CA ILE A 151 -0.65 -15.64 7.79
C ILE A 151 0.39 -16.13 6.78
N LEU A 152 0.00 -17.02 5.87
CA LEU A 152 0.94 -17.82 5.07
C LEU A 152 1.70 -16.99 4.05
N ILE A 153 1.04 -16.16 3.23
CA ILE A 153 1.75 -15.32 2.23
C ILE A 153 2.66 -14.30 2.91
N PRO A 154 2.20 -13.51 3.90
CA PRO A 154 3.07 -12.61 4.66
C PRO A 154 4.27 -13.32 5.30
N TYR A 155 4.07 -14.52 5.84
CA TYR A 155 5.13 -15.31 6.46
C TYR A 155 6.16 -15.80 5.44
N LEU A 156 5.72 -16.47 4.37
CA LEU A 156 6.63 -17.03 3.37
C LEU A 156 7.43 -15.93 2.66
N ARG A 157 6.80 -14.78 2.38
CA ARG A 157 7.45 -13.64 1.73
C ARG A 157 8.35 -12.84 2.67
N ASN A 158 7.82 -12.35 3.80
CA ASN A 158 8.51 -11.34 4.60
C ASN A 158 9.36 -11.94 5.74
N VAL A 159 9.08 -13.18 6.16
CA VAL A 159 9.87 -13.88 7.18
C VAL A 159 10.83 -14.88 6.54
N ARG A 160 10.32 -15.77 5.67
CA ARG A 160 11.17 -16.76 4.98
C ARG A 160 11.90 -16.23 3.74
N LYS A 161 11.56 -15.02 3.26
CA LYS A 161 12.21 -14.37 2.10
C LYS A 161 12.25 -15.24 0.84
N LEU A 162 11.20 -16.02 0.63
CA LEU A 162 11.05 -16.86 -0.56
C LEU A 162 10.60 -16.00 -1.76
N ASN A 163 10.94 -16.46 -2.96
CA ASN A 163 10.46 -15.82 -4.19
C ASN A 163 9.02 -16.25 -4.52
N ASP A 164 8.36 -15.50 -5.42
CA ASP A 164 6.96 -15.73 -5.75
C ASP A 164 6.67 -17.13 -6.32
N MET A 165 7.63 -17.71 -7.03
CA MET A 165 7.51 -19.07 -7.58
C MET A 165 7.51 -20.12 -6.47
N GLU A 166 8.47 -20.04 -5.53
CA GLU A 166 8.56 -20.92 -4.37
C GLU A 166 7.32 -20.82 -3.48
N ILE A 167 6.85 -19.59 -3.23
CA ILE A 167 5.64 -19.34 -2.43
C ILE A 167 4.43 -20.00 -3.09
N ASN A 168 4.26 -19.82 -4.40
CA ASN A 168 3.15 -20.41 -5.13
C ASN A 168 3.18 -21.95 -5.05
N THR A 169 4.35 -22.57 -5.25
CA THR A 169 4.52 -24.03 -5.13
C THR A 169 4.14 -24.55 -3.74
N ILE A 170 4.60 -23.88 -2.67
CA ILE A 170 4.29 -24.29 -1.28
C ILE A 170 2.78 -24.17 -1.00
N LEU A 171 2.17 -23.06 -1.42
CA LEU A 171 0.77 -22.79 -1.10
C LEU A 171 -0.21 -23.63 -1.93
N ILE A 172 0.12 -23.93 -3.18
CA ILE A 172 -0.67 -24.85 -3.99
C ILE A 172 -0.66 -26.23 -3.35
N LYS A 173 0.52 -26.74 -2.98
CA LYS A 173 0.60 -28.04 -2.28
C LYS A 173 -0.23 -28.08 -1.00
N TRP A 174 -0.14 -27.03 -0.17
CA TRP A 174 -0.94 -26.94 1.05
C TRP A 174 -2.45 -26.87 0.77
N LEU A 175 -2.87 -26.12 -0.26
CA LEU A 175 -4.28 -26.03 -0.66
C LEU A 175 -4.81 -27.32 -1.25
N ASP A 176 -4.00 -28.08 -1.99
CA ASP A 176 -4.35 -29.39 -2.52
C ASP A 176 -4.57 -30.38 -1.38
N GLU A 177 -3.70 -30.39 -0.36
CA GLU A 177 -3.90 -31.19 0.86
C GLU A 177 -5.20 -30.80 1.59
N CYS A 178 -5.49 -29.50 1.70
CA CYS A 178 -6.74 -29.03 2.30
C CYS A 178 -7.98 -29.40 1.46
N ASN A 179 -7.85 -29.45 0.14
CA ASN A 179 -8.95 -29.77 -0.78
C ASN A 179 -9.46 -31.20 -0.59
N ASN A 180 -8.60 -32.11 -0.10
CA ASN A 180 -8.97 -33.48 0.25
C ASN A 180 -9.94 -33.55 1.45
N HIS A 181 -9.91 -32.57 2.35
CA HIS A 181 -10.82 -32.53 3.51
C HIS A 181 -12.13 -31.80 3.22
N LYS A 182 -12.05 -30.69 2.49
CA LYS A 182 -13.23 -29.92 2.06
C LYS A 182 -12.89 -29.24 0.75
N LYS A 183 -13.75 -29.41 -0.25
CA LYS A 183 -13.54 -28.79 -1.57
C LYS A 183 -13.34 -27.27 -1.43
N LEU A 184 -12.39 -26.73 -2.18
CA LEU A 184 -12.13 -25.29 -2.24
C LEU A 184 -13.28 -24.57 -2.93
N ASP A 185 -13.72 -23.46 -2.35
CA ASP A 185 -14.75 -22.57 -2.90
C ASP A 185 -14.15 -21.41 -3.72
N PHE A 186 -12.88 -21.52 -4.12
CA PHE A 186 -12.15 -20.51 -4.88
C PHE A 186 -11.06 -21.12 -5.76
N ASN A 187 -10.60 -20.36 -6.75
CA ASN A 187 -9.44 -20.72 -7.57
C ASN A 187 -8.12 -20.43 -6.84
N PRO A 188 -7.31 -21.45 -6.48
CA PRO A 188 -6.05 -21.29 -5.74
C PRO A 188 -5.05 -20.36 -6.40
N HIS A 189 -4.77 -20.57 -7.69
CA HIS A 189 -3.76 -19.82 -8.43
C HIS A 189 -4.13 -18.34 -8.52
N GLN A 190 -5.39 -18.04 -8.81
CA GLN A 190 -5.86 -16.66 -8.86
C GLN A 190 -5.74 -16.00 -7.49
N LYS A 191 -6.20 -16.67 -6.42
CA LYS A 191 -6.22 -16.10 -5.08
C LYS A 191 -4.82 -15.86 -4.51
N ILE A 192 -3.88 -16.78 -4.74
CA ILE A 192 -2.47 -16.60 -4.37
C ILE A 192 -1.88 -15.41 -5.11
N LYS A 193 -2.13 -15.30 -6.42
CA LYS A 193 -1.62 -14.19 -7.24
C LYS A 193 -2.16 -12.82 -6.82
N GLU A 194 -3.46 -12.73 -6.51
CA GLU A 194 -4.08 -11.53 -5.95
C GLU A 194 -3.40 -11.15 -4.63
N ASN A 195 -3.34 -12.08 -3.68
CA ASN A 195 -2.78 -11.81 -2.37
C ASN A 195 -1.27 -11.50 -2.41
N LEU A 196 -0.49 -12.09 -3.32
CA LEU A 196 0.92 -11.75 -3.53
C LEU A 196 1.12 -10.32 -4.05
N ARG A 197 0.20 -9.79 -4.85
CA ARG A 197 0.24 -8.39 -5.31
C ARG A 197 -0.03 -7.41 -4.18
N ASP A 198 -0.95 -7.77 -3.28
CA ASP A 198 -1.38 -6.92 -2.17
C ASP A 198 -0.45 -7.01 -0.95
N THR A 199 0.27 -8.12 -0.80
CA THR A 199 1.19 -8.37 0.31
C THR A 199 2.58 -7.78 0.01
N LYS A 200 2.69 -6.45 0.13
CA LYS A 200 3.95 -5.75 -0.12
C LYS A 200 4.81 -5.57 1.14
N GLU A 201 4.23 -5.22 2.29
CA GLU A 201 5.04 -4.70 3.41
C GLU A 201 4.57 -5.12 4.82
N TYR A 202 3.60 -6.03 4.95
CA TYR A 202 3.10 -6.45 6.27
C TYR A 202 3.50 -7.88 6.64
N PHE A 203 3.78 -8.10 7.92
CA PHE A 203 4.15 -9.39 8.50
C PHE A 203 2.90 -10.24 8.82
N PRO A 204 3.07 -11.56 9.03
CA PRO A 204 1.96 -12.40 9.47
C PRO A 204 1.34 -11.87 10.77
N ILE A 205 0.01 -12.01 10.86
CA ILE A 205 -0.76 -11.62 12.05
C ILE A 205 -0.24 -12.32 13.32
N SER A 206 -0.20 -11.60 14.44
CA SER A 206 0.14 -12.18 15.74
C SER A 206 -1.02 -13.02 16.30
N LEU A 207 -0.71 -13.98 17.19
CA LEU A 207 -1.75 -14.81 17.85
C LEU A 207 -2.77 -13.97 18.63
N GLU A 208 -2.33 -12.91 19.32
CA GLU A 208 -3.23 -12.01 20.03
C GLU A 208 -4.22 -11.31 19.10
N LYS A 209 -3.72 -10.83 17.95
CA LYS A 209 -4.56 -10.15 16.97
C LYS A 209 -5.46 -11.13 16.23
N LEU A 210 -4.98 -12.35 16.00
CA LEU A 210 -5.77 -13.45 15.44
C LEU A 210 -6.96 -13.79 16.34
N LYS A 211 -6.78 -13.86 17.66
CA LYS A 211 -7.86 -14.08 18.63
C LYS A 211 -9.00 -13.06 18.48
N ASN A 212 -8.67 -11.81 18.16
CA ASN A 212 -9.65 -10.74 18.00
C ASN A 212 -10.28 -10.72 16.60
N GLU A 213 -9.50 -11.02 15.54
CA GLU A 213 -9.97 -10.94 14.15
C GLU A 213 -10.67 -12.22 13.66
N ASN A 214 -10.25 -13.40 14.14
CA ASN A 214 -10.80 -14.68 13.75
C ASN A 214 -10.62 -15.68 14.90
N LYS A 215 -11.56 -15.63 15.84
CA LYS A 215 -11.55 -16.45 17.05
C LYS A 215 -11.60 -17.96 16.75
N GLU A 216 -12.40 -18.38 15.77
CA GLU A 216 -12.52 -19.78 15.39
C GLU A 216 -11.19 -20.37 14.91
N LEU A 217 -10.47 -19.64 14.05
CA LEU A 217 -9.14 -20.06 13.60
C LEU A 217 -8.13 -20.03 14.75
N TYR A 218 -8.23 -19.07 15.67
CA TYR A 218 -7.38 -19.02 16.86
C TYR A 218 -7.59 -20.26 17.74
N ASP A 219 -8.85 -20.61 18.03
CA ASP A 219 -9.20 -21.75 18.88
C ASP A 219 -8.75 -23.06 18.21
N LEU A 220 -8.95 -23.22 16.90
CA LEU A 220 -8.45 -24.36 16.13
C LEU A 220 -6.92 -24.49 16.18
N ILE A 221 -6.19 -23.38 16.02
CA ILE A 221 -4.72 -23.38 16.14
C ILE A 221 -4.27 -23.70 17.56
N LYS A 222 -5.03 -23.24 18.56
CA LYS A 222 -4.75 -23.52 19.97
C LYS A 222 -4.88 -25.02 20.26
N ASP A 223 -5.99 -25.61 19.85
CA ASP A 223 -6.31 -27.03 20.06
C ASP A 223 -5.38 -27.97 19.28
N LEU A 224 -4.94 -27.56 18.10
CA LEU A 224 -4.04 -28.38 17.27
C LEU A 224 -2.57 -28.35 17.73
N PHE A 225 -2.12 -27.27 18.38
CA PHE A 225 -0.69 -27.01 18.51
C PHE A 225 -0.19 -26.67 19.92
N PHE A 226 -1.08 -26.41 20.87
CA PHE A 226 -0.76 -26.01 22.25
C PHE A 226 -1.39 -26.91 23.33
N THR A 227 -2.03 -28.00 22.90
CA THR A 227 -2.43 -29.16 23.71
C THR A 227 -1.48 -30.32 23.45
#